data_AF-A0A7W4GW20-F1
#
_entry.id   AF-A0A7W4GW20-F1
#
_cell.length_a   1.000
_cell.length_b   1.000
_cell.length_c   1.000
_cell.angle_alpha   90.00
_cell.angle_beta   90.00
_cell.angle_gamma   90.00
#
_symmetry.space_group_name_H-M   'P 1'
#
loop_
_entity.id
_entity.type
_entity.pdbx_description
1 polymer ?
#
loop_
_entity_poly.entity_id
_entity_poly.type
_entity_poly.pdbx_seq_one_letter_code
_entity_poly.pdbx_strand_id
1 'polypeptide(L)'
;MTTGVPDGMSRAPEPVRRLARTVVERGYTWYPVEMTSPGWGDRLYGARTHIGEVRVWSHRLSWGATLGAPGVPVFVDAGIWDACATGEVLGRARPPIGEQVAWLERLLAAQSLPPYDVECLTRLERERRGQPPAYTGLPLAIILISSIALIVAMAWASLALDMVGLRVMAAGAFAALLGWLLRPVAAHRAARRARQRREEG
;
A
#
# COMPACT_ATOMS: atom_id res chain seq x y z
N MET A 1 16.12 24.95 10.57
CA MET A 1 16.25 23.82 9.62
C MET A 1 17.22 22.83 10.25
N THR A 2 16.75 21.64 10.62
CA THR A 2 17.66 20.56 11.07
C THR A 2 18.41 20.03 9.86
N THR A 3 19.69 20.37 9.77
CA THR A 3 20.62 19.85 8.77
C THR A 3 20.57 18.32 8.75
N GLY A 4 20.35 17.71 7.59
CA GLY A 4 20.34 16.25 7.41
C GLY A 4 18.96 15.58 7.26
N VAL A 5 17.85 16.31 7.45
CA VAL A 5 16.52 15.81 7.07
C VAL A 5 16.24 16.15 5.60
N PRO A 6 15.91 15.18 4.73
CA PRO A 6 15.61 15.44 3.33
C PRO A 6 14.39 16.36 3.15
N ASP A 7 14.46 17.28 2.19
CA ASP A 7 13.37 18.25 1.91
C ASP A 7 12.01 17.58 1.69
N GLY A 8 12.00 16.39 1.09
CA GLY A 8 10.75 15.65 0.88
C GLY A 8 10.07 15.16 2.16
N MET A 9 10.80 15.05 3.28
CA MET A 9 10.24 14.74 4.60
C MET A 9 9.77 15.99 5.36
N SER A 10 10.15 17.20 4.94
CA SER A 10 9.70 18.45 5.60
C SER A 10 8.16 18.63 5.56
N ARG A 11 7.51 18.09 4.52
CA ARG A 11 6.05 18.11 4.33
C ARG A 11 5.35 16.87 4.86
N ALA A 12 6.08 15.96 5.51
CA ALA A 12 5.50 14.75 6.07
C ALA A 12 4.63 15.04 7.30
N PRO A 13 3.71 14.12 7.67
CA PRO A 13 2.99 14.18 8.94
C PRO A 13 3.95 14.29 10.14
N GLU A 14 3.49 14.90 11.23
CA GLU A 14 4.35 15.17 12.39
C GLU A 14 5.08 13.94 12.94
N PRO A 15 4.48 12.72 13.05
CA PRO A 15 5.21 11.54 13.47
C PRO A 15 6.44 11.27 12.61
N VAL A 16 6.33 11.38 11.28
CA VAL A 16 7.45 11.14 10.37
C VAL A 16 8.53 12.21 10.51
N ARG A 17 8.14 13.48 10.65
CA ARG A 17 9.11 14.57 10.88
C ARG A 17 9.86 14.40 12.19
N ARG A 18 9.17 13.95 13.24
CA ARG A 18 9.76 13.65 14.53
C ARG A 18 10.76 12.48 14.42
N LEU A 19 10.36 11.37 13.80
CA LEU A 19 11.28 10.26 13.53
C LEU A 19 12.51 10.70 12.74
N ALA A 20 12.32 11.52 11.70
CA ALA A 20 13.41 12.01 10.88
C ALA A 20 14.42 12.83 11.70
N ARG A 21 13.93 13.69 12.60
CA ARG A 21 14.78 14.43 13.55
C ARG A 21 15.48 13.50 14.54
N THR A 22 14.75 12.57 15.18
CA THR A 22 15.31 11.60 16.13
C THR A 22 16.46 10.80 15.53
N VAL A 23 16.34 10.37 14.27
CA VAL A 23 17.39 9.64 13.55
C VAL A 23 18.64 10.51 13.36
N VAL A 24 18.46 11.78 12.96
CA VAL A 24 19.57 12.73 12.78
C VAL A 24 20.23 13.10 14.11
N GLU A 25 19.45 13.35 15.16
CA GLU A 25 19.93 13.67 16.51
C GLU A 25 20.78 12.54 17.12
N ARG A 26 20.53 11.30 16.69
CA ARG A 26 21.32 10.12 17.06
C ARG A 26 22.56 9.90 16.19
N GLY A 27 22.86 10.81 15.28
CA GLY A 27 24.03 10.76 14.41
C GLY A 27 23.87 9.90 13.16
N TYR A 28 22.63 9.52 12.79
CA TYR A 28 22.38 8.77 11.56
C TYR A 28 21.95 9.69 10.41
N THR A 29 22.26 9.29 9.19
CA THR A 29 21.99 10.07 7.98
C THR A 29 20.90 9.42 7.14
N TRP A 30 19.96 10.23 6.69
CA TRP A 30 18.96 9.82 5.70
C TRP A 30 19.55 9.88 4.29
N TYR A 31 19.21 8.89 3.47
CA TYR A 31 19.50 8.87 2.04
C TYR A 31 18.22 8.58 1.23
N PRO A 32 18.08 9.16 0.03
CA PRO A 32 17.02 8.76 -0.88
C PRO A 32 17.29 7.34 -1.38
N VAL A 33 16.25 6.52 -1.47
CA VAL A 33 16.33 5.18 -2.05
C VAL A 33 15.74 5.24 -3.46
N GLU A 34 16.53 4.82 -4.43
CA GLU A 34 16.09 4.75 -5.81
C GLU A 34 15.05 3.62 -5.99
N MET A 35 13.92 3.96 -6.59
CA MET A 35 12.83 3.01 -6.86
C MET A 35 12.89 2.60 -8.33
N THR A 36 12.77 1.31 -8.62
CA THR A 36 12.82 0.76 -9.99
C THR A 36 11.60 1.16 -10.83
N SER A 37 10.48 1.48 -10.19
CA SER A 37 9.26 1.97 -10.84
C SER A 37 8.47 2.84 -9.85
N PRO A 38 8.84 4.13 -9.70
CA PRO A 38 8.13 5.04 -8.82
C PRO A 38 6.79 5.42 -9.45
N GLY A 39 5.70 5.32 -8.68
CA GLY A 39 4.48 6.04 -9.01
C GLY A 39 4.72 7.54 -8.95
N TRP A 40 3.88 8.33 -9.64
CA TRP A 40 3.94 9.78 -9.55
C TRP A 40 3.81 10.24 -8.09
N GLY A 41 4.87 10.89 -7.58
CA GLY A 41 4.92 11.41 -6.21
C GLY A 41 5.42 10.40 -5.15
N ASP A 42 5.81 9.19 -5.56
CA ASP A 42 6.37 8.21 -4.62
C ASP A 42 7.79 8.61 -4.22
N ARG A 43 8.07 8.50 -2.93
CA ARG A 43 9.38 8.80 -2.36
C ARG A 43 9.72 7.74 -1.33
N LEU A 44 10.97 7.28 -1.34
CA LEU A 44 11.49 6.33 -0.38
C LEU A 44 12.79 6.87 0.20
N TYR A 45 12.90 6.82 1.52
CA TYR A 45 14.06 7.27 2.27
C TYR A 45 14.52 6.14 3.19
N GLY A 46 15.84 5.96 3.29
CA GLY A 46 16.47 5.00 4.16
C GLY A 46 17.41 5.68 5.14
N ALA A 47 17.57 5.08 6.32
CA ALA A 47 18.61 5.41 7.28
C ALA A 47 19.18 4.12 7.85
N ARG A 48 20.48 3.92 7.74
CA ARG A 48 21.17 2.78 8.35
C ARG A 48 21.48 3.12 9.81
N THR A 49 20.98 2.29 10.71
CA THR A 49 21.05 2.48 12.16
C THR A 49 21.59 1.22 12.83
N HIS A 50 21.80 1.25 14.15
CA HIS A 50 22.25 0.07 14.89
C HIS A 50 21.20 -1.06 14.93
N ILE A 51 19.91 -0.76 14.74
CA ILE A 51 18.84 -1.77 14.63
C ILE A 51 18.61 -2.26 13.19
N GLY A 52 19.46 -1.87 12.24
CA GLY A 52 19.28 -2.15 10.81
C GLY A 52 18.81 -0.92 10.03
N GLU A 53 18.15 -1.14 8.90
CA GLU A 53 17.76 -0.07 7.97
C GLU A 53 16.32 0.38 8.24
N VAL A 54 16.15 1.58 8.77
CA VAL A 54 14.85 2.23 8.89
C VAL A 54 14.48 2.82 7.54
N ARG A 55 13.28 2.53 7.04
CA ARG A 55 12.75 3.10 5.81
C ARG A 55 11.46 3.87 6.06
N VAL A 56 11.34 5.00 5.37
CA VAL A 56 10.12 5.79 5.31
C VAL A 56 9.74 5.93 3.85
N TRP A 57 8.48 5.65 3.53
CA TRP A 57 7.94 5.84 2.20
C TRP A 57 6.74 6.77 2.22
N SER A 58 6.58 7.50 1.12
CA SER A 58 5.42 8.29 0.76
C SER A 58 4.86 7.72 -0.54
N HIS A 59 3.57 7.39 -0.56
CA HIS A 59 2.87 7.01 -1.78
C HIS A 59 1.57 7.81 -1.88
N ARG A 60 1.45 8.65 -2.92
CA ARG A 60 0.36 9.63 -3.10
C ARG A 60 0.18 10.54 -1.88
N LEU A 61 -0.72 10.16 -0.96
CA LEU A 61 -1.10 10.90 0.26
C LEU A 61 -0.87 10.08 1.53
N SER A 62 -0.36 8.85 1.41
CA SER A 62 -0.07 7.99 2.55
C SER A 62 1.43 7.92 2.82
N TRP A 63 1.74 7.74 4.10
CA TRP A 63 3.09 7.53 4.59
C TRP A 63 3.15 6.18 5.30
N GLY A 64 4.31 5.54 5.26
CA GLY A 64 4.60 4.36 6.06
C GLY A 64 6.05 4.31 6.48
N ALA A 65 6.28 3.52 7.53
CA ALA A 65 7.58 3.32 8.13
C ALA A 65 7.82 1.82 8.31
N THR A 66 8.99 1.35 7.90
CA THR A 66 9.35 -0.08 7.96
C THR A 66 10.79 -0.25 8.43
N LEU A 67 11.09 -1.45 8.93
CA LEU A 67 12.43 -1.83 9.38
C LEU A 67 12.96 -2.99 8.54
N GLY A 68 14.16 -2.85 8.01
CA GLY A 68 14.98 -3.95 7.52
C GLY A 68 15.87 -4.43 8.66
N ALA A 69 15.36 -5.36 9.47
CA ALA A 69 16.11 -5.89 10.62
C ALA A 69 17.26 -6.82 10.15
N PRO A 70 18.37 -6.91 10.90
CA PRO A 70 19.49 -7.76 10.54
C PRO A 70 19.08 -9.22 10.27
N GLY A 71 19.55 -9.79 9.15
CA GLY A 71 19.22 -11.16 8.74
C GLY A 71 17.84 -11.35 8.12
N VAL A 72 16.96 -10.34 8.15
CA VAL A 72 15.64 -10.41 7.52
C VAL A 72 15.72 -9.91 6.07
N PRO A 73 15.36 -10.72 5.06
CA PRO A 73 15.48 -10.35 3.64
C PRO A 73 14.37 -9.39 3.16
N VAL A 74 13.54 -8.88 4.06
CA VAL A 74 12.38 -8.05 3.78
C VAL A 74 12.28 -6.89 4.78
N PHE A 75 11.57 -5.84 4.39
CA PHE A 75 11.21 -4.73 5.26
C PHE A 75 9.86 -5.01 5.90
N VAL A 76 9.76 -4.91 7.22
CA VAL A 76 8.54 -5.20 7.98
C VAL A 76 7.98 -3.95 8.65
N ASP A 77 6.65 -3.88 8.74
CA ASP A 77 5.94 -2.84 9.51
C ASP A 77 5.66 -3.30 10.95
N ALA A 78 5.24 -2.36 11.80
CA ALA A 78 4.96 -2.62 13.21
C ALA A 78 3.93 -3.75 13.44
N GLY A 79 2.94 -3.89 12.55
CA GLY A 79 1.90 -4.90 12.71
C GLY A 79 2.39 -6.31 12.41
N ILE A 80 3.32 -6.47 11.47
CA ILE A 80 3.98 -7.75 11.20
C ILE A 80 4.89 -8.14 12.37
N TRP A 81 5.65 -7.17 12.88
CA TRP A 81 6.52 -7.38 14.03
C TRP A 81 5.72 -7.85 15.25
N ASP A 82 4.63 -7.14 15.56
CA ASP A 82 3.76 -7.43 16.69
C ASP A 82 3.10 -8.81 16.56
N ALA A 83 2.47 -9.11 15.41
CA ALA A 83 1.87 -10.42 15.14
C ALA A 83 2.87 -11.57 15.28
N CYS A 84 4.13 -11.36 14.89
CA CYS A 84 5.17 -12.36 15.06
C CYS A 84 5.60 -12.54 16.52
N ALA A 85 5.66 -11.45 17.28
CA ALA A 85 6.05 -11.47 18.69
C ALA A 85 4.96 -12.05 19.60
N THR A 86 3.69 -11.80 19.30
CA THR A 86 2.54 -12.23 20.12
C THR A 86 1.92 -13.54 19.65
N GLY A 87 2.17 -13.94 18.40
CA GLY A 87 1.48 -15.07 17.75
C GLY A 87 0.05 -14.74 17.32
N GLU A 88 -0.36 -13.47 17.38
CA GLU A 88 -1.69 -13.04 16.94
C GLU A 88 -1.83 -13.05 15.41
N VAL A 89 -3.07 -13.13 14.95
CA VAL A 89 -3.37 -13.10 13.51
C VAL A 89 -3.12 -11.70 12.96
N LEU A 90 -2.29 -11.61 11.92
CA LEU A 90 -1.99 -10.36 11.23
C LEU A 90 -3.28 -9.75 10.65
N GLY A 91 -3.64 -8.55 11.13
CA GLY A 91 -4.78 -7.79 10.61
C GLY A 91 -4.64 -7.45 9.11
N ARG A 92 -5.74 -7.12 8.42
CA ARG A 92 -5.67 -6.72 7.00
C ARG A 92 -5.12 -5.32 6.78
N ALA A 93 -5.35 -4.41 7.71
CA ALA A 93 -4.89 -3.03 7.62
C ALA A 93 -3.46 -2.90 8.17
N ARG A 94 -2.67 -2.00 7.57
CA ARG A 94 -1.43 -1.54 8.20
C ARG A 94 -1.78 -0.66 9.41
N PRO A 95 -0.97 -0.69 10.48
CA PRO A 95 -1.13 0.24 11.59
C PRO A 95 -1.10 1.70 11.10
N PRO A 96 -1.75 2.65 11.77
CA PRO A 96 -1.59 4.06 11.50
C PRO A 96 -0.12 4.51 11.54
N ILE A 97 0.24 5.54 10.77
CA ILE A 97 1.63 6.03 10.69
C ILE A 97 2.20 6.42 12.06
N GLY A 98 1.37 6.95 12.97
CA GLY A 98 1.78 7.28 14.33
C GLY A 98 2.27 6.08 15.12
N GLU A 99 1.59 4.94 15.00
CA GLU A 99 1.96 3.68 15.66
C GLU A 99 3.21 3.06 15.03
N GLN A 100 3.31 3.08 13.69
CA GLN A 100 4.52 2.61 13.00
C GLN A 100 5.76 3.41 13.44
N VAL A 101 5.63 4.73 13.53
CA VAL A 101 6.72 5.59 14.00
C VAL A 101 7.02 5.32 15.48
N ALA A 102 6.02 5.28 16.36
CA ALA A 102 6.24 5.05 17.78
C ALA A 102 6.93 3.71 18.06
N TRP A 103 6.61 2.67 17.28
CA TRP A 103 7.32 1.41 17.30
C TRP A 103 8.80 1.55 16.92
N LEU A 104 9.12 2.23 15.82
CA LEU A 104 10.50 2.49 15.42
C LEU A 104 11.26 3.36 16.44
N GLU A 105 10.62 4.38 17.01
CA GLU A 105 11.22 5.23 18.04
C GLU A 105 11.59 4.42 19.29
N ARG A 106 10.72 3.47 19.70
CA ARG A 106 11.01 2.54 20.80
C ARG A 106 12.19 1.61 20.47
N LEU A 107 12.20 1.01 19.27
CA LEU A 107 13.30 0.13 18.86
C LEU A 107 14.63 0.90 18.75
N LEU A 108 14.61 2.11 18.19
CA LEU A 108 15.79 2.97 18.14
C LEU A 108 16.27 3.30 19.55
N ALA A 109 15.38 3.55 20.51
CA ALA A 109 15.75 3.84 21.89
C ALA A 109 16.34 2.65 22.66
N ALA A 110 16.10 1.41 22.22
CA ALA A 110 16.74 0.24 22.78
C ALA A 110 18.23 0.17 22.38
N GLN A 111 19.06 -0.51 23.17
CA GLN A 111 20.46 -0.77 22.80
C GLN A 111 20.57 -1.88 21.74
N SER A 112 19.61 -2.79 21.74
CA SER A 112 19.53 -3.93 20.83
C SER A 112 18.07 -4.23 20.51
N LEU A 113 17.85 -4.89 19.36
CA LEU A 113 16.53 -5.38 19.02
C LEU A 113 16.08 -6.48 20.00
N PRO A 114 14.78 -6.52 20.37
CA PRO A 114 14.24 -7.67 21.07
C PRO A 114 14.37 -8.93 20.19
N PRO A 115 14.40 -10.14 20.76
CA PRO A 115 14.43 -11.36 19.97
C PRO A 115 13.29 -11.42 18.94
N TYR A 116 13.60 -11.82 17.72
CA TYR A 116 12.63 -11.97 16.63
C TYR A 116 12.91 -13.21 15.80
N ASP A 117 11.85 -13.78 15.25
CA ASP A 117 11.94 -14.92 14.33
C ASP A 117 11.95 -14.43 12.88
N VAL A 118 13.10 -14.62 12.21
CA VAL A 118 13.32 -14.25 10.81
C VAL A 118 12.34 -14.96 9.87
N GLU A 119 12.06 -16.24 10.11
CA GLU A 119 11.19 -17.04 9.25
C GLU A 119 9.75 -16.54 9.36
N CYS A 120 9.28 -16.31 10.59
CA CYS A 120 7.97 -15.75 10.87
C CYS A 120 7.77 -14.37 10.25
N LEU A 121 8.70 -13.42 10.45
CA LEU A 121 8.63 -12.09 9.84
C LEU A 121 8.58 -12.15 8.31
N THR A 122 9.41 -13.02 7.72
CA THR A 122 9.48 -13.17 6.27
C THR A 122 8.20 -13.80 5.72
N ARG A 123 7.64 -14.82 6.39
CA ARG A 123 6.38 -15.46 6.02
C ARG A 123 5.22 -14.46 6.04
N LEU A 124 5.05 -13.72 7.14
CA LEU A 124 3.95 -12.77 7.31
C LEU A 124 4.01 -11.61 6.30
N GLU A 125 5.21 -11.10 5.99
CA GLU A 125 5.36 -10.08 4.94
C GLU A 125 5.02 -10.62 3.55
N ARG A 126 5.38 -11.87 3.23
CA ARG A 126 4.96 -12.51 1.97
C ARG A 126 3.45 -12.68 1.89
N GLU A 127 2.82 -13.15 2.97
CA GLU A 127 1.36 -13.29 3.06
C GLU A 127 0.66 -11.95 2.87
N ARG A 128 1.14 -10.89 3.52
CA ARG A 128 0.59 -9.53 3.37
C ARG A 128 0.73 -8.99 1.95
N ARG A 129 1.86 -9.25 1.26
CA ARG A 129 2.01 -8.89 -0.16
C ARG A 129 1.08 -9.66 -1.08
N GLY A 130 0.70 -10.88 -0.70
CA GLY A 130 -0.28 -11.69 -1.43
C GLY A 130 -1.73 -11.24 -1.25
N GLN A 131 -2.03 -10.48 -0.20
CA GLN A 131 -3.37 -9.95 0.05
C GLN A 131 -3.65 -8.74 -0.85
N PRO A 132 -4.85 -8.65 -1.48
CA PRO A 132 -5.24 -7.46 -2.22
C PRO A 132 -5.31 -6.26 -1.25
N PRO A 133 -4.95 -5.04 -1.69
CA PRO A 133 -4.92 -3.88 -0.82
C PRO A 133 -6.30 -3.66 -0.17
N ALA A 134 -6.35 -3.48 1.15
CA ALA A 134 -7.61 -3.28 1.90
C ALA A 134 -8.48 -2.12 1.35
N TYR A 135 -7.86 -1.14 0.67
CA TYR A 135 -8.52 0.01 0.06
C TYR A 135 -9.18 -0.24 -1.30
N THR A 136 -9.09 -1.44 -1.89
CA THR A 136 -9.70 -1.70 -3.20
C THR A 136 -11.19 -2.02 -3.14
N GLY A 137 -11.76 -2.30 -1.95
CA GLY A 137 -13.16 -2.71 -1.82
C GLY A 137 -14.14 -1.54 -1.79
N LEU A 138 -13.98 -0.63 -0.83
CA LEU A 138 -14.99 0.39 -0.51
C LEU A 138 -15.17 1.47 -1.60
N PRO A 139 -14.12 2.17 -2.07
CA PRO A 139 -14.29 3.17 -3.14
C PRO A 139 -14.74 2.53 -4.46
N LEU A 140 -14.29 1.31 -4.75
CA LEU A 140 -14.74 0.55 -5.92
C LEU A 140 -16.24 0.20 -5.80
N ALA A 141 -16.67 -0.27 -4.62
CA ALA A 141 -18.07 -0.56 -4.34
C ALA A 141 -18.94 0.69 -4.45
N ILE A 142 -18.49 1.83 -3.92
CA ILE A 142 -19.19 3.12 -4.06
C ILE A 142 -19.32 3.48 -5.55
N ILE A 143 -18.23 3.43 -6.32
CA ILE A 143 -18.26 3.71 -7.76
C ILE A 143 -19.24 2.80 -8.49
N LEU A 144 -19.23 1.50 -8.17
CA LEU A 144 -20.16 0.51 -8.76
C LEU A 144 -21.60 0.82 -8.40
N ILE A 145 -21.91 1.04 -7.12
CA ILE A 145 -23.25 1.34 -6.63
C ILE A 145 -23.77 2.63 -7.27
N SER A 146 -22.97 3.70 -7.28
CA SER A 146 -23.34 4.98 -7.89
C SER A 146 -23.57 4.84 -9.41
N SER A 147 -22.71 4.07 -10.10
CA SER A 147 -22.86 3.85 -11.55
C SER A 147 -24.11 3.04 -11.88
N ILE A 148 -24.41 1.99 -11.11
CA ILE A 148 -25.62 1.17 -11.27
C ILE A 148 -26.87 2.01 -10.99
N ALA A 149 -26.88 2.78 -9.90
CA ALA A 149 -28.00 3.66 -9.56
C ALA A 149 -28.28 4.68 -10.67
N LEU A 150 -27.23 5.27 -11.26
CA LEU A 150 -27.36 6.19 -12.38
C LEU A 150 -27.96 5.51 -13.62
N ILE A 151 -27.49 4.31 -13.98
CA ILE A 151 -28.03 3.56 -15.12
C ILE A 151 -29.52 3.24 -14.91
N VAL A 152 -29.90 2.80 -13.70
CA VAL A 152 -31.30 2.52 -13.35
C VAL A 152 -32.16 3.78 -13.43
N ALA A 153 -31.68 4.91 -12.90
CA ALA A 153 -32.38 6.18 -12.97
C ALA A 153 -32.56 6.66 -14.43
N MET A 154 -31.52 6.53 -15.26
CA MET A 154 -31.60 6.85 -16.69
C MET A 154 -32.59 5.93 -17.43
N ALA A 155 -32.57 4.63 -17.13
CA ALA A 155 -33.50 3.68 -17.72
C ALA A 155 -34.96 4.01 -17.34
N TRP A 156 -35.21 4.30 -16.06
CA TRP A 156 -36.53 4.70 -15.58
C TRP A 156 -37.00 6.01 -16.21
N ALA A 157 -36.16 7.04 -16.24
CA ALA A 157 -36.48 8.32 -16.87
C ALA A 157 -36.74 8.18 -18.38
N SER A 158 -36.04 7.27 -19.06
CA SER A 158 -36.27 6.97 -20.48
C SER A 158 -37.64 6.35 -20.77
N LEU A 159 -38.21 5.62 -19.81
CA LEU A 159 -39.54 5.03 -19.90
C LEU A 159 -40.59 6.06 -19.52
N ALA A 160 -40.36 6.83 -18.44
CA ALA A 160 -41.30 7.83 -17.96
C ALA A 160 -41.46 9.03 -18.92
N LEU A 161 -40.39 9.41 -19.62
CA LEU A 161 -40.36 10.57 -20.53
C LEU A 161 -40.40 10.18 -22.01
N ASP A 162 -40.54 8.88 -22.31
CA ASP A 162 -40.52 8.28 -23.66
C ASP A 162 -39.35 8.76 -24.57
N MET A 163 -38.20 9.03 -23.96
CA MET A 163 -37.03 9.56 -24.66
C MET A 163 -36.11 8.44 -25.15
N VAL A 164 -36.13 8.20 -26.46
CA VAL A 164 -35.25 7.23 -27.14
C VAL A 164 -33.76 7.53 -26.91
N GLY A 165 -33.37 8.81 -26.86
CA GLY A 165 -31.98 9.22 -26.61
C GLY A 165 -31.42 8.74 -25.27
N LEU A 166 -32.25 8.75 -24.21
CA LEU A 166 -31.83 8.24 -22.90
C LEU A 166 -31.68 6.71 -22.88
N ARG A 167 -32.49 5.99 -23.67
CA ARG A 167 -32.41 4.51 -23.78
C ARG A 167 -31.06 4.08 -24.36
N VAL A 168 -30.63 4.74 -25.43
CA VAL A 168 -29.35 4.46 -26.08
C VAL A 168 -28.18 4.78 -25.14
N MET A 169 -28.25 5.90 -24.41
CA MET A 169 -27.20 6.27 -23.45
C MET A 169 -27.13 5.29 -22.26
N ALA A 170 -28.27 4.86 -21.70
CA ALA A 170 -28.30 3.88 -20.62
C ALA A 170 -27.73 2.52 -21.05
N ALA A 171 -28.09 2.05 -22.25
CA ALA A 171 -27.56 0.80 -22.82
C ALA A 171 -26.04 0.88 -23.08
N GLY A 172 -25.56 2.01 -23.62
CA GLY A 172 -24.13 2.24 -23.84
C GLY A 172 -23.33 2.30 -22.54
N ALA A 173 -23.84 3.01 -21.53
CA ALA A 173 -23.22 3.08 -20.19
C ALA A 173 -23.15 1.70 -19.53
N PHE A 174 -24.21 0.90 -19.65
CA PHE A 174 -24.24 -0.48 -19.15
C PHE A 174 -23.21 -1.38 -19.84
N ALA A 175 -23.13 -1.34 -21.17
CA ALA A 175 -22.15 -2.13 -21.93
C ALA A 175 -20.70 -1.75 -21.58
N ALA A 176 -20.41 -0.44 -21.42
CA ALA A 176 -19.11 0.04 -21.01
C ALA A 176 -18.72 -0.45 -19.60
N LEU A 177 -19.67 -0.40 -18.65
CA LEU A 177 -19.47 -0.88 -17.28
C LEU A 177 -19.22 -2.39 -17.24
N LEU A 178 -19.98 -3.17 -18.02
CA LEU A 178 -19.80 -4.61 -18.15
C LEU A 178 -18.42 -4.96 -18.74
N GLY A 179 -17.99 -4.24 -19.79
CA GLY A 179 -16.67 -4.43 -20.39
C GLY A 179 -15.53 -4.11 -19.43
N TRP A 180 -15.69 -3.06 -18.62
CA TRP A 180 -14.72 -2.71 -17.58
C TRP A 180 -14.62 -3.77 -16.48
N LEU A 181 -15.75 -4.34 -16.03
CA LEU A 181 -15.79 -5.42 -15.04
C LEU A 181 -15.16 -6.73 -15.53
N LEU A 182 -15.27 -7.02 -16.83
CA LEU A 182 -14.79 -8.28 -17.41
C LEU A 182 -13.32 -8.24 -17.85
N ARG A 183 -12.71 -7.05 -17.97
CA ARG A 183 -11.29 -6.87 -18.32
C ARG A 183 -10.31 -7.70 -17.49
N PRO A 184 -10.42 -7.78 -16.14
CA PRO A 184 -9.53 -8.58 -15.32
C PRO A 184 -9.62 -10.08 -15.65
N VAL A 185 -10.83 -10.58 -15.89
CA VAL A 185 -11.08 -11.98 -16.25
C VAL A 185 -10.49 -12.30 -17.62
N ALA A 186 -10.64 -11.39 -18.58
CA ALA A 186 -10.05 -11.53 -19.92
C ALA A 186 -8.52 -11.52 -19.87
N ALA A 187 -7.92 -10.60 -19.11
CA ALA A 187 -6.47 -10.53 -18.92
C ALA A 187 -5.92 -11.78 -18.24
N HIS A 188 -6.63 -12.32 -17.24
CA HIS A 188 -6.20 -13.52 -16.53
C HIS A 188 -6.29 -14.79 -17.40
N ARG A 189 -7.33 -14.91 -18.25
CA ARG A 189 -7.43 -15.98 -19.25
C ARG A 189 -6.34 -15.88 -20.31
N ALA A 190 -6.02 -14.68 -20.78
CA ALA A 190 -4.93 -14.45 -21.73
C ALA A 190 -3.56 -14.86 -21.15
N ALA A 191 -3.30 -14.50 -19.89
CA ALA A 191 -2.07 -14.87 -19.19
C ALA A 191 -1.95 -16.39 -18.99
N ARG A 192 -3.04 -17.11 -18.69
CA ARG A 192 -3.02 -18.58 -18.61
C ARG A 192 -2.70 -19.25 -19.94
N ARG A 193 -3.31 -18.79 -21.03
CA ARG A 193 -3.03 -19.31 -22.39
C ARG A 193 -1.57 -19.06 -22.81
N ALA A 194 -1.01 -17.92 -22.43
CA ALA A 194 0.40 -17.60 -22.70
C ALA A 194 1.38 -18.48 -21.92
N ARG A 195 1.01 -18.97 -20.72
CA ARG A 195 1.81 -19.93 -19.95
C ARG A 195 1.75 -21.33 -20.54
N GLN A 196 0.56 -21.81 -20.90
CA GLN A 196 0.41 -23.13 -21.53
C GLN A 196 1.23 -23.25 -22.82
N ARG A 197 1.25 -22.21 -23.67
CA ARG A 197 2.08 -22.20 -24.89
C ARG A 197 3.59 -22.22 -24.66
N ARG A 198 4.07 -21.87 -23.46
CA ARG A 198 5.49 -21.95 -23.09
C ARG A 198 5.87 -23.29 -22.45
N GLU A 199 4.88 -24.09 -22.05
CA GLU A 199 5.08 -25.42 -21.48
C GLU A 199 4.99 -26.51 -22.57
N GLU A 200 4.33 -26.22 -23.69
CA GLU A 200 4.15 -27.13 -24.84
C GLU A 200 5.19 -26.98 -25.96
N GLY A 201 6.14 -26.03 -25.85
CA GLY A 201 7.20 -25.78 -26.84
C GLY A 201 8.56 -25.70 -26.20
#